data_AF-A0A917LIF3-F1
#
_entry.id   AF-A0A917LIF3-F1
#
_cell.length_a   1.000
_cell.length_b   1.000
_cell.length_c   1.000
_cell.angle_alpha   90.00
_cell.angle_beta   90.00
_cell.angle_gamma   90.00
#
_symmetry.space_group_name_H-M   'P 1'
#
loop_
_entity.id
_entity.type
_entity.pdbx_description
1 polymer ?
#
loop_
_entity_poly.entity_id
_entity_poly.type
_entity_poly.pdbx_seq_one_letter_code
_entity_poly.pdbx_strand_id
1 'polypeptide(L)'
;MEKFRLGVSVSKKLGNAVVRNRMRRVIKEIVRLQADKIVDHIDFILIARKPSVSMKSKELERSVLHVLRKANLLKPYPDRKPVP
;
A
#
# COMPACT_ATOMS: atom_id res chain seq x y z
N MET A 1 6.24 18.70 -4.57
CA MET A 1 7.17 17.58 -4.80
C MET A 1 6.39 16.28 -4.73
N GLU A 2 6.58 15.39 -5.69
CA GLU A 2 5.99 14.05 -5.68
C GLU A 2 6.55 13.30 -4.46
N LYS A 3 5.68 12.98 -3.46
CA LYS A 3 6.14 12.36 -2.20
C LYS A 3 6.74 10.98 -2.44
N PHE A 4 6.18 10.18 -3.35
CA PHE A 4 6.68 8.86 -3.73
C PHE A 4 6.03 8.42 -5.05
N ARG A 5 6.58 7.39 -5.70
CA ARG A 5 6.03 6.78 -6.91
C ARG A 5 5.52 5.37 -6.62
N LEU A 6 4.22 5.14 -6.87
CA LEU A 6 3.56 3.86 -6.65
C LEU A 6 3.22 3.15 -7.96
N GLY A 7 3.82 1.98 -8.16
CA GLY A 7 3.35 0.97 -9.11
C GLY A 7 2.39 -0.02 -8.44
N VAL A 8 1.35 -0.45 -9.16
CA VAL A 8 0.50 -1.58 -8.70
C VAL A 8 0.48 -2.64 -9.79
N SER A 9 0.84 -3.88 -9.44
CA SER A 9 0.81 -5.02 -10.33
C SER A 9 -0.28 -6.00 -9.90
N VAL A 10 -1.13 -6.39 -10.85
CA VAL A 10 -2.22 -7.35 -10.64
C VAL A 10 -2.18 -8.36 -11.77
N SER A 11 -1.82 -9.61 -11.45
CA SER A 11 -1.68 -10.67 -12.46
C SER A 11 -3.04 -11.04 -13.09
N LYS A 12 -3.03 -11.43 -14.37
CA LYS A 12 -4.23 -11.95 -15.09
C LYS A 12 -4.88 -13.13 -14.35
N LYS A 13 -4.08 -13.90 -13.59
CA LYS A 13 -4.54 -15.05 -12.79
C LYS A 13 -5.49 -14.68 -11.65
N LEU A 14 -5.61 -13.39 -11.28
CA LEU A 14 -6.46 -12.94 -10.18
C LEU A 14 -7.91 -12.68 -10.59
N GLY A 15 -8.21 -12.59 -11.89
CA GLY A 15 -9.58 -12.39 -12.39
C GLY A 15 -9.66 -11.53 -13.64
N ASN A 16 -10.89 -11.19 -14.01
CA ASN A 16 -11.19 -10.37 -15.19
C ASN A 16 -10.71 -8.91 -15.04
N ALA A 17 -10.84 -8.12 -16.11
CA ALA A 17 -10.41 -6.72 -16.12
C ALA A 17 -11.10 -5.87 -15.04
N VAL A 18 -12.38 -6.10 -14.77
CA VAL A 18 -13.16 -5.36 -13.76
C VAL A 18 -12.60 -5.59 -12.36
N VAL A 19 -12.38 -6.86 -11.98
CA VAL A 19 -11.80 -7.22 -10.68
C VAL A 19 -10.40 -6.62 -10.52
N ARG A 20 -9.55 -6.71 -11.55
CA ARG A 20 -8.19 -6.16 -11.51
C ARG A 20 -8.19 -4.63 -11.40
N ASN A 21 -9.08 -3.95 -12.12
CA ASN A 21 -9.20 -2.50 -12.07
C ASN A 21 -9.72 -2.02 -10.72
N ARG A 22 -10.72 -2.70 -10.15
CA ARG A 22 -11.19 -2.44 -8.79
C ARG A 22 -10.05 -2.59 -7.79
N MET A 23 -9.31 -3.69 -7.83
CA MET A 23 -8.16 -3.92 -6.95
C MET A 23 -7.10 -2.82 -7.06
N ARG A 24 -6.73 -2.43 -8.29
CA ARG A 24 -5.79 -1.34 -8.53
C ARG A 24 -6.28 -0.02 -7.93
N ARG A 25 -7.57 0.30 -8.10
CA ARG A 25 -8.18 1.52 -7.53
C ARG A 25 -8.18 1.49 -6.01
N VAL A 26 -8.62 0.40 -5.40
CA VAL A 26 -8.68 0.27 -3.93
C VAL A 26 -7.29 0.34 -3.31
N ILE A 27 -6.29 -0.36 -3.87
CA ILE A 27 -4.91 -0.30 -3.34
C ILE A 27 -4.34 1.11 -3.45
N LYS A 28 -4.52 1.78 -4.60
CA LYS A 28 -4.07 3.18 -4.77
C LYS A 28 -4.75 4.11 -3.78
N GLU A 29 -6.04 3.92 -3.52
CA GLU A 29 -6.79 4.73 -2.56
C GLU A 29 -6.32 4.52 -1.11
N ILE A 30 -6.10 3.27 -0.70
CA ILE A 30 -5.49 2.96 0.60
C ILE A 30 -4.15 3.68 0.75
N VAL A 31 -3.29 3.59 -0.26
CA VAL A 31 -1.97 4.25 -0.21
C VAL A 31 -2.11 5.78 -0.19
N ARG A 32 -3.06 6.35 -0.95
CA ARG A 32 -3.35 7.79 -0.95
C ARG A 32 -3.76 8.28 0.44
N LEU A 33 -4.66 7.55 1.12
CA LEU A 33 -5.12 7.89 2.47
C LEU A 33 -4.02 7.78 3.54
N GLN A 34 -3.00 6.97 3.28
CA GLN A 34 -1.88 6.74 4.21
C GLN A 34 -0.59 7.45 3.75
N ALA A 35 -0.66 8.33 2.75
CA ALA A 35 0.51 8.92 2.09
C ALA A 35 1.44 9.66 3.06
N ASP A 36 0.90 10.33 4.07
CA ASP A 36 1.70 11.06 5.06
C ASP A 36 2.55 10.15 5.96
N LYS A 37 2.18 8.87 6.05
CA LYS A 37 2.90 7.87 6.83
C LYS A 37 3.99 7.17 6.02
N ILE A 38 4.07 7.38 4.71
CA ILE A 38 5.03 6.70 3.81
C ILE A 38 6.25 7.59 3.65
N VAL A 39 7.46 7.03 3.70
CA VAL A 39 8.71 7.78 3.49
C VAL A 39 8.70 8.50 2.14
N ASP A 40 9.29 9.69 2.09
CA ASP A 40 9.30 10.48 0.87
C ASP A 40 10.45 10.05 -0.06
N HIS A 41 10.38 10.42 -1.34
CA HIS A 41 11.39 10.20 -2.39
C HIS A 41 11.72 8.72 -2.69
N ILE A 42 10.73 7.83 -2.60
CA ILE A 42 10.89 6.41 -2.93
C ILE A 42 10.00 5.96 -4.08
N ASP A 43 10.46 4.92 -4.79
CA ASP A 43 9.72 4.22 -5.82
C ASP A 43 9.46 2.77 -5.36
N PHE A 44 8.20 2.35 -5.38
CA PHE A 44 7.84 0.98 -4.97
C PHE A 44 6.66 0.41 -5.75
N ILE A 45 6.63 -0.93 -5.83
CA ILE A 45 5.58 -1.68 -6.53
C ILE A 45 4.85 -2.57 -5.55
N LEU A 46 3.52 -2.42 -5.48
CA LEU A 46 2.65 -3.34 -4.76
C LEU A 46 2.12 -4.42 -5.71
N ILE A 47 2.39 -5.68 -5.38
CA ILE A 47 1.93 -6.84 -6.16
C ILE A 47 0.75 -7.48 -5.43
N ALA A 48 -0.43 -7.40 -6.02
CA ALA A 48 -1.62 -8.07 -5.49
C ALA A 48 -1.50 -9.60 -5.69
N ARG A 49 -1.74 -10.37 -4.62
CA ARG A 49 -1.77 -11.84 -4.67
C ARG A 49 -3.20 -12.36 -4.62
N LYS A 50 -3.41 -13.63 -4.98
CA LYS A 50 -4.74 -14.27 -5.03
C LYS A 50 -5.59 -14.05 -3.75
N PRO A 51 -5.03 -14.14 -2.52
CA PRO A 51 -5.82 -13.88 -1.30
C PRO A 51 -6.34 -12.44 -1.18
N SER A 52 -5.70 -11.47 -1.83
CA SER A 52 -6.09 -10.06 -1.75
C SER A 52 -7.43 -9.77 -2.45
N VAL A 53 -7.89 -10.65 -3.35
CA VAL A 53 -9.12 -10.44 -4.14
C VAL A 53 -10.39 -10.62 -3.31
N SER A 54 -10.36 -11.54 -2.33
CA SER A 54 -11.50 -11.85 -1.47
C SER A 54 -11.54 -11.04 -0.17
N MET A 55 -10.51 -10.22 0.09
CA MET A 55 -10.43 -9.39 1.31
C MET A 55 -11.41 -8.22 1.26
N LYS A 56 -12.02 -7.91 2.41
CA LYS A 56 -12.76 -6.66 2.59
C LYS A 56 -11.79 -5.47 2.59
N SER A 57 -12.27 -4.27 2.22
CA SER A 57 -11.40 -3.09 2.10
C SER A 57 -10.56 -2.80 3.34
N LYS A 58 -11.14 -2.96 4.55
CA LYS A 58 -10.41 -2.78 5.83
C LYS A 58 -9.32 -3.84 6.05
N GLU A 59 -9.56 -5.07 5.63
CA GLU A 59 -8.56 -6.16 5.74
C GLU A 59 -7.41 -5.92 4.77
N LEU A 60 -7.74 -5.47 3.55
CA LEU A 60 -6.75 -5.11 2.55
C LEU A 60 -5.90 -3.92 3.01
N GLU A 61 -6.50 -2.90 3.63
CA GLU A 61 -5.79 -1.77 4.23
C GLU A 61 -4.77 -2.24 5.28
N ARG A 62 -5.22 -3.08 6.23
CA ARG A 62 -4.34 -3.66 7.25
C ARG A 62 -3.19 -4.45 6.61
N SER A 63 -3.48 -5.25 5.58
CA SER A 63 -2.47 -6.02 4.86
C SER A 63 -1.47 -5.12 4.14
N VAL A 64 -1.91 -4.03 3.51
CA VAL A 64 -1.02 -3.08 2.83
C VAL A 64 -0.10 -2.41 3.84
N LEU A 65 -0.65 -1.87 4.94
CA LEU A 65 0.14 -1.25 6.01
C LEU A 65 1.13 -2.23 6.64
N HIS A 66 0.73 -3.50 6.82
CA HIS A 66 1.62 -4.54 7.33
C HIS A 66 2.84 -4.75 6.42
N VAL A 67 2.63 -4.83 5.11
CA VAL A 67 3.71 -5.04 4.13
C VAL A 67 4.59 -3.80 4.00
N LEU A 68 4.01 -2.59 4.00
CA LEU A 68 4.78 -1.34 3.98
C LEU A 68 5.69 -1.22 5.21
N ARG A 69 5.17 -1.60 6.40
CA ARG A 69 5.97 -1.65 7.63
C ARG A 69 7.11 -2.67 7.54
N LYS A 70 6.85 -3.87 7.04
CA LYS A 70 7.88 -4.90 6.84
C LYS A 70 8.95 -4.49 5.83
N ALA A 71 8.58 -3.68 4.85
CA ALA A 71 9.50 -3.13 3.86
C ALA A 71 10.20 -1.84 4.33
N ASN A 72 9.99 -1.42 5.59
CA ASN A 72 10.54 -0.17 6.15
C ASN A 72 10.19 1.09 5.34
N LEU A 73 9.02 1.10 4.71
CA LEU A 73 8.54 2.23 3.88
C LEU A 73 7.65 3.20 4.65
N LEU A 74 7.41 2.95 5.95
CA LEU A 74 6.65 3.87 6.80
C LEU A 74 7.61 4.80 7.53
N LYS A 75 7.27 6.09 7.63
CA LYS A 75 8.05 7.06 8.40
C LYS A 75 8.15 6.58 9.85
N PRO A 76 9.33 6.65 10.47
CA PRO A 76 9.40 6.56 11.92
C PRO A 76 8.51 7.67 12.49
N TYR A 77 7.79 7.37 13.56
CA TYR A 77 6.93 8.35 14.25
C TYR A 77 7.73 9.64 14.47
N PRO A 78 7.19 10.83 14.14
CA PRO A 78 7.90 12.08 14.36
C PRO A 78 8.13 12.20 15.87
N ASP A 79 9.40 12.16 16.28
CA ASP A 79 9.84 12.42 17.64
C ASP A 79 9.07 11.67 18.74
N ARG A 80 9.46 10.41 18.98
CA ARG A 80 9.74 10.10 20.38
C ARG A 80 10.99 10.92 20.71
N LYS A 81 10.81 12.11 21.31
CA LYS A 81 11.88 12.69 22.13
C LYS A 81 12.40 11.53 23.00
N PRO A 82 13.72 11.30 23.12
CA PRO A 82 14.21 10.35 24.11
C PRO A 82 13.54 10.72 25.44
N VAL A 83 12.83 9.76 26.02
CA VAL A 83 12.38 9.88 27.41
C VAL A 83 13.65 10.09 28.25
N PRO A 84 13.66 11.06 29.18
CA PRO A 84 14.81 11.31 30.06
C PRO A 84 15.31 10.04 30.75
#